data_AF-A0A3P2A5H1-F1
#
_entry.id   AF-A0A3P2A5H1-F1
#
_cell.length_a   1.000
_cell.length_b   1.000
_cell.length_c   1.000
_cell.angle_alpha   90.00
_cell.angle_beta   90.00
_cell.angle_gamma   90.00
#
_symmetry.space_group_name_H-M   'P 1'
#
loop_
_entity.id
_entity.type
_entity.pdbx_description
1 polymer ?
#
loop_
_entity_poly.entity_id
_entity_poly.type
_entity_poly.pdbx_seq_one_letter_code
_entity_poly.pdbx_strand_id
1 'polypeptide(L)'
;QLKAAVKVNYELLDLYWNLGKEIVSRQEQYAWGDFFIQSLSKDLQKEFPDIKGFSVSNLKYIRRFYLFYEKSQQAVDQLQNILSIPWGHHILLMTKCQSVDEALFYIEKTIKNGWSRAVLLNFLDTDLY
;
A
#
# COMPACT_ATOMS: atom_id res chain seq x y z
N GLN A 1 -15.88 -15.34 8.63
CA GLN A 1 -15.41 -13.96 8.85
C GLN A 1 -14.03 -13.69 8.23
N LEU A 2 -13.02 -14.55 8.43
CA LEU A 2 -11.67 -14.39 7.85
C LEU A 2 -11.65 -14.27 6.31
N LYS A 3 -12.37 -15.14 5.58
CA LYS A 3 -12.46 -15.09 4.10
C LYS A 3 -13.05 -13.78 3.56
N ALA A 4 -14.05 -13.23 4.25
CA ALA A 4 -14.66 -11.96 3.87
C ALA A 4 -13.70 -10.78 4.15
N ALA A 5 -12.98 -10.82 5.28
CA ALA A 5 -11.97 -9.82 5.60
C ALA A 5 -10.78 -9.82 4.61
N VAL A 6 -10.33 -11.00 4.17
CA VAL A 6 -9.29 -11.13 3.14
C VAL A 6 -9.78 -10.59 1.79
N LYS A 7 -11.01 -10.90 1.39
CA LYS A 7 -11.60 -10.38 0.13
C LYS A 7 -11.76 -8.86 0.14
N VAL A 8 -12.21 -8.28 1.25
CA VAL A 8 -12.33 -6.81 1.41
C VAL A 8 -10.96 -6.13 1.39
N ASN A 9 -9.95 -6.74 2.02
CA ASN A 9 -8.58 -6.21 1.96
C ASN A 9 -8.03 -6.24 0.53
N TYR A 10 -8.28 -7.32 -0.22
CA TYR A 10 -7.86 -7.44 -1.60
C TYR A 10 -8.48 -6.34 -2.47
N GLU A 11 -9.81 -6.13 -2.40
CA GLU A 11 -10.49 -5.11 -3.20
C GLU A 11 -9.99 -3.69 -2.89
N LEU A 12 -9.76 -3.39 -1.61
CA LEU A 12 -9.21 -2.09 -1.20
C LEU A 12 -7.79 -1.88 -1.71
N LEU A 13 -6.93 -2.90 -1.61
CA LEU A 13 -5.54 -2.79 -2.01
C LEU A 13 -5.38 -2.80 -3.54
N ASP A 14 -6.27 -3.50 -4.26
CA ASP A 14 -6.34 -3.43 -5.72
C ASP A 14 -6.78 -2.02 -6.19
N LEU A 15 -7.79 -1.43 -5.54
CA LEU A 15 -8.14 -0.02 -5.76
C LEU A 15 -6.94 0.90 -5.51
N TYR A 16 -6.22 0.70 -4.42
CA TYR A 16 -5.04 1.52 -4.08
C TYR A 16 -3.90 1.30 -5.08
N TRP A 17 -3.66 0.08 -5.53
CA TRP A 17 -2.68 -0.20 -6.58
C TRP A 17 -2.98 0.59 -7.86
N ASN A 18 -4.22 0.49 -8.35
CA ASN A 18 -4.65 1.18 -9.56
C ASN A 18 -4.62 2.71 -9.40
N LEU A 19 -5.04 3.23 -8.23
CA LEU A 19 -4.98 4.66 -7.96
C LEU A 19 -3.54 5.19 -7.86
N GLY A 20 -2.63 4.40 -7.27
CA GLY A 20 -1.21 4.73 -7.21
C GLY A 20 -0.58 4.81 -8.60
N LYS A 21 -0.90 3.85 -9.48
CA LYS A 21 -0.50 3.83 -10.88
C LYS A 21 -0.97 5.09 -11.62
N GLU A 22 -2.25 5.44 -11.47
CA GLU A 22 -2.84 6.62 -12.12
C GLU A 22 -2.16 7.92 -11.63
N ILE A 23 -1.90 8.02 -10.32
CA ILE A 23 -1.22 9.19 -9.75
C ILE A 23 0.18 9.36 -10.37
N VAL A 24 0.95 8.28 -10.46
CA VAL A 24 2.30 8.32 -11.05
C VAL A 24 2.23 8.70 -12.52
N SER A 25 1.37 8.03 -13.31
CA SER A 25 1.23 8.30 -14.74
C SER A 25 0.87 9.76 -15.04
N ARG A 26 -0.07 10.34 -14.29
CA ARG A 26 -0.45 11.76 -14.47
C ARG A 26 0.65 12.73 -14.06
N GLN A 27 1.40 12.43 -13.00
CA GLN A 27 2.53 13.28 -12.58
C GLN A 27 3.73 13.20 -13.53
N GLU A 28 3.89 12.10 -14.28
CA GLU A 28 4.91 11.98 -15.33
C GLU A 28 4.51 12.72 -16.61
N GLN A 29 3.24 12.58 -17.03
CA GLN A 29 2.71 13.28 -18.21
C GLN A 29 2.64 14.79 -18.01
N TYR A 30 2.35 15.22 -16.78
CA TYR A 30 2.21 16.62 -16.43
C TYR A 30 2.93 16.89 -15.11
N ALA A 31 3.82 17.87 -15.08
CA ALA A 31 4.58 18.27 -13.87
C ALA A 31 3.70 18.95 -12.80
N TRP A 32 2.56 18.35 -12.44
CA TRP A 32 1.54 18.90 -11.55
C TRP A 32 1.93 18.89 -10.07
N GLY A 33 3.10 18.33 -9.74
CA GLY A 33 3.67 18.34 -8.40
C GLY A 33 2.68 17.86 -7.33
N ASP A 34 2.79 18.43 -6.14
CA ASP A 34 1.93 18.09 -4.98
C ASP A 34 0.48 18.62 -5.11
N PHE A 35 0.23 19.56 -6.02
CA PHE A 35 -1.10 20.18 -6.19
C PHE A 35 -2.13 19.18 -6.71
N PHE A 36 -1.73 18.29 -7.62
CA PHE A 36 -2.61 17.24 -8.15
C PHE A 36 -3.19 16.35 -7.05
N ILE A 37 -2.36 15.90 -6.10
CA ILE A 37 -2.80 15.02 -5.01
C ILE A 37 -3.80 15.75 -4.10
N GLN A 38 -3.63 17.06 -3.91
CA GLN A 38 -4.59 17.86 -3.12
C GLN A 38 -5.94 17.98 -3.82
N SER A 39 -5.94 18.24 -5.13
CA SER A 39 -7.19 18.30 -5.92
C SER A 39 -7.88 16.94 -5.96
N LEU A 40 -7.14 15.87 -6.25
CA LEU A 40 -7.66 14.50 -6.24
C LEU A 40 -8.26 14.13 -4.88
N SER A 41 -7.61 14.51 -3.78
CA SER A 41 -8.16 14.30 -2.42
C SER A 41 -9.50 14.97 -2.23
N LYS A 42 -9.63 16.23 -2.67
CA LYS A 42 -10.87 17.01 -2.54
C LYS A 42 -11.98 16.41 -3.41
N ASP A 43 -11.66 16.05 -4.65
CA ASP A 43 -12.63 15.51 -5.60
C ASP A 43 -13.16 14.16 -5.11
N LEU A 44 -12.27 13.24 -4.70
CA LEU A 44 -12.67 11.93 -4.17
C LEU A 44 -13.47 12.03 -2.86
N GLN A 45 -13.12 12.94 -1.95
CA GLN A 45 -13.90 13.15 -0.72
C GLN A 45 -15.27 13.79 -0.99
N LYS A 46 -15.37 14.62 -2.03
CA LYS A 46 -16.64 15.23 -2.44
C LYS A 46 -17.55 14.20 -3.13
N GLU A 47 -16.98 13.36 -3.99
CA GLU A 47 -17.72 12.33 -4.72
C GLU A 47 -18.11 11.15 -3.82
N PHE A 48 -17.26 10.80 -2.86
CA PHE A 48 -17.45 9.68 -1.94
C PHE A 48 -17.32 10.11 -0.46
N PRO A 49 -18.25 10.93 0.07
CA PRO A 49 -18.14 11.52 1.41
C PRO A 49 -18.15 10.48 2.54
N ASP A 50 -18.79 9.33 2.32
CA ASP A 50 -18.88 8.25 3.31
C ASP A 50 -17.68 7.29 3.28
N ILE A 51 -16.82 7.39 2.27
CA ILE A 51 -15.65 6.52 2.10
C ILE A 51 -14.41 7.15 2.73
N LYS A 52 -13.82 6.43 3.69
CA LYS A 52 -12.54 6.81 4.30
C LYS A 52 -11.37 6.34 3.43
N GLY A 53 -10.23 7.02 3.54
CA GLY A 53 -8.99 6.63 2.85
C GLY A 53 -8.56 7.56 1.71
N PHE A 54 -9.31 8.62 1.42
CA PHE A 54 -8.96 9.61 0.39
C PHE A 54 -8.36 10.90 0.96
N SER A 55 -7.71 10.85 2.12
CA SER A 55 -6.92 11.98 2.61
C SER A 55 -5.66 12.18 1.77
N VAL A 56 -5.19 13.43 1.67
CA VAL A 56 -3.93 13.76 0.98
C VAL A 56 -2.79 12.87 1.44
N SER A 57 -2.64 12.65 2.75
CA SER A 57 -1.60 11.80 3.32
C SER A 57 -1.74 10.35 2.86
N ASN A 58 -2.96 9.80 2.82
CA ASN A 58 -3.15 8.42 2.37
C ASN A 58 -2.91 8.28 0.86
N LEU A 59 -3.29 9.27 0.05
CA LEU A 59 -2.96 9.29 -1.39
C LEU A 59 -1.45 9.33 -1.64
N LYS A 60 -0.68 10.04 -0.80
CA LYS A 60 0.79 9.99 -0.84
C LYS A 60 1.33 8.59 -0.52
N TYR A 61 0.74 7.88 0.45
CA TYR A 61 1.08 6.48 0.72
C TYR A 61 0.67 5.53 -0.41
N ILE A 62 -0.49 5.74 -1.02
CA ILE A 62 -0.98 4.97 -2.17
C ILE A 62 -0.01 5.11 -3.37
N ARG A 63 0.44 6.33 -3.66
CA ARG A 63 1.49 6.57 -4.65
C ARG A 63 2.79 5.85 -4.29
N ARG A 64 3.22 5.94 -3.01
CA ARG A 64 4.42 5.23 -2.52
C ARG A 64 4.29 3.71 -2.68
N PHE A 65 3.11 3.16 -2.43
CA PHE A 65 2.81 1.73 -2.56
C PHE A 65 3.05 1.23 -3.97
N TYR A 66 2.49 1.92 -4.96
CA TYR A 66 2.73 1.58 -6.35
C TYR A 66 4.24 1.65 -6.71
N LEU A 67 4.88 2.79 -6.44
CA LEU A 67 6.30 3.01 -6.76
C LEU A 67 7.26 2.05 -6.05
N PHE A 68 6.89 1.59 -4.84
CA PHE A 68 7.71 0.68 -4.05
C PHE A 68 7.72 -0.71 -4.67
N TYR A 69 6.56 -1.26 -5.04
CA TYR A 69 6.48 -2.63 -5.55
C TYR A 69 6.60 -2.76 -7.08
N GLU A 70 6.24 -1.74 -7.87
CA GLU A 70 6.31 -1.79 -9.35
C GLU A 70 7.71 -2.14 -9.88
N LYS A 71 8.76 -1.74 -9.15
CA LYS A 71 10.16 -1.93 -9.57
C LYS A 71 10.67 -3.37 -9.42
N SER A 72 9.93 -4.24 -8.73
CA SER A 72 10.33 -5.63 -8.53
C SER A 72 9.43 -6.54 -9.36
N GLN A 73 10.02 -7.19 -10.34
CA GLN A 73 9.33 -8.20 -11.15
C GLN A 73 8.77 -9.33 -10.27
N GLN A 74 9.51 -9.70 -9.22
CA GLN A 74 9.06 -10.65 -8.21
C GLN A 74 7.86 -10.13 -7.41
N ALA A 75 7.80 -8.84 -7.07
CA ALA A 75 6.65 -8.26 -6.39
C ALA A 75 5.40 -8.23 -7.28
N VAL A 76 5.56 -7.98 -8.59
CA VAL A 76 4.46 -8.06 -9.56
C VAL A 76 3.92 -9.49 -9.67
N ASP A 77 4.81 -10.49 -9.72
CA ASP A 77 4.42 -11.90 -9.75
C ASP A 77 3.79 -12.36 -8.41
N GLN A 78 4.18 -11.73 -7.30
CA GLN A 78 3.66 -12.01 -5.95
C GLN A 78 2.56 -11.05 -5.51
N LEU A 79 1.91 -10.33 -6.44
CA LEU A 79 0.91 -9.32 -6.11
C LEU A 79 -0.20 -9.89 -5.22
N GLN A 80 -0.63 -11.14 -5.42
CA GLN A 80 -1.62 -11.78 -4.55
C GLN A 80 -1.17 -11.87 -3.08
N ASN A 81 0.10 -12.12 -2.80
CA ASN A 81 0.64 -12.15 -1.44
C ASN A 81 0.70 -10.74 -0.85
N ILE A 82 1.11 -9.76 -1.64
CA ILE A 82 1.11 -8.35 -1.24
C ILE A 82 -0.31 -7.96 -0.83
N LEU A 83 -1.32 -8.23 -1.65
CA LEU A 83 -2.72 -7.90 -1.38
C LEU A 83 -3.38 -8.72 -0.25
N SER A 84 -2.63 -9.62 0.41
CA SER A 84 -3.16 -10.50 1.46
C SER A 84 -2.97 -9.96 2.89
N ILE A 85 -2.23 -8.86 3.08
CA ILE A 85 -2.06 -8.24 4.41
C ILE A 85 -2.76 -6.88 4.49
N PRO A 86 -3.21 -6.42 5.67
CA PRO A 86 -3.92 -5.14 5.78
C PRO A 86 -3.07 -3.92 5.37
N TRP A 87 -3.74 -2.87 4.87
CA TRP A 87 -3.09 -1.61 4.45
C TRP A 87 -2.14 -0.99 5.49
N GLY A 88 -2.51 -1.05 6.77
CA GLY A 88 -1.66 -0.53 7.86
C GLY A 88 -0.31 -1.24 7.99
N HIS A 89 -0.22 -2.51 7.57
CA HIS A 89 1.04 -3.25 7.49
C HIS A 89 1.88 -2.76 6.32
N HIS A 90 1.29 -2.53 5.13
CA HIS A 90 2.03 -1.95 4.00
C HIS A 90 2.61 -0.57 4.31
N ILE A 91 1.85 0.30 4.98
CA ILE A 91 2.38 1.60 5.43
C ILE A 91 3.64 1.39 6.28
N LEU A 92 3.60 0.42 7.20
CA LEU A 92 4.72 0.13 8.09
C LEU A 92 5.94 -0.41 7.31
N LEU A 93 5.73 -1.41 6.44
CA LEU A 93 6.77 -2.02 5.61
C LEU A 93 7.44 -0.99 4.71
N MET A 94 6.65 -0.22 3.95
CA MET A 94 7.19 0.82 3.08
C MET A 94 7.98 1.87 3.85
N THR A 95 7.66 2.11 5.12
CA THR A 95 8.31 3.14 5.95
C THR A 95 9.61 2.63 6.58
N LYS A 96 9.71 1.34 6.91
CA LYS A 96 10.83 0.77 7.67
C LYS A 96 11.78 -0.08 6.85
N CYS A 97 11.29 -0.80 5.84
CA CYS A 97 12.14 -1.65 5.02
C CYS A 97 13.00 -0.82 4.07
N GLN A 98 14.24 -1.25 3.87
CA GLN A 98 15.22 -0.65 2.96
C GLN A 98 15.08 -1.16 1.53
N SER A 99 14.46 -2.33 1.34
CA SER A 99 14.25 -2.94 0.03
C SER A 99 12.88 -3.60 -0.09
N VAL A 100 12.49 -3.89 -1.33
CA VAL A 100 11.28 -4.65 -1.63
C VAL A 100 11.42 -6.10 -1.16
N ASP A 101 12.61 -6.69 -1.28
CA ASP A 101 12.87 -8.08 -0.86
C ASP A 101 12.68 -8.26 0.65
N GLU A 102 13.15 -7.29 1.44
CA GLU A 102 12.90 -7.23 2.88
C GLU A 102 11.39 -7.16 3.17
N ALA A 103 10.68 -6.28 2.47
CA ALA A 103 9.23 -6.19 2.64
C ALA A 103 8.50 -7.49 2.27
N LEU A 104 8.91 -8.17 1.19
CA LEU A 104 8.33 -9.45 0.77
C LEU A 104 8.60 -10.56 1.80
N PHE A 105 9.80 -10.61 2.38
CA PHE A 105 10.11 -11.50 3.49
C PHE A 105 9.14 -11.31 4.66
N TYR A 106 8.94 -10.07 5.10
CA TYR A 106 8.02 -9.76 6.20
C TYR A 106 6.54 -9.98 5.84
N ILE A 107 6.14 -9.79 4.58
CA ILE A 107 4.80 -10.15 4.08
C ILE A 107 4.58 -11.65 4.25
N GLU A 108 5.51 -12.48 3.77
CA GLU A 108 5.38 -13.93 3.84
C GLU A 108 5.30 -14.41 5.31
N LYS A 109 6.16 -13.86 6.18
CA LYS A 109 6.10 -14.17 7.62
C LYS A 109 4.79 -13.71 8.26
N THR A 110 4.27 -12.55 7.86
CA THR A 110 3.00 -12.03 8.37
C THR A 110 1.84 -12.94 7.98
N ILE A 111 1.80 -13.41 6.72
CA ILE A 111 0.76 -14.33 6.23
C ILE A 111 0.87 -15.67 6.96
N LYS A 112 2.09 -16.23 7.04
CA LYS A 112 2.33 -17.55 7.63
C LYS A 112 1.99 -17.61 9.12
N ASN A 113 2.30 -16.55 9.86
CA ASN A 113 2.19 -16.53 11.32
C ASN A 113 1.01 -15.68 11.84
N GLY A 114 0.24 -15.04 10.96
CA GLY A 114 -0.89 -14.19 11.33
C GLY A 114 -0.48 -12.96 12.16
N TRP A 115 0.65 -12.32 11.84
CA TRP A 115 1.16 -11.21 12.64
C TRP A 115 0.24 -9.99 12.61
N SER A 116 -0.10 -9.50 13.80
CA SER A 116 -0.71 -8.17 13.94
C SER A 116 0.28 -7.09 13.53
N ARG A 117 -0.20 -5.88 13.25
CA ARG A 117 0.66 -4.74 12.91
C ARG A 117 1.69 -4.44 14.02
N ALA A 118 1.31 -4.62 15.28
CA ALA A 118 2.20 -4.42 16.42
C ALA A 118 3.29 -5.51 16.48
N VAL A 119 2.94 -6.76 16.21
CA VAL A 119 3.91 -7.87 16.16
C VAL A 119 4.88 -7.67 15.01
N LEU A 120 4.39 -7.28 13.83
CA LEU A 120 5.25 -6.95 12.69
C LEU A 120 6.20 -5.79 13.02
N LEU A 121 5.73 -4.74 13.69
CA LEU A 121 6.57 -3.61 14.12
C LEU A 121 7.71 -4.09 15.01
N ASN A 122 7.42 -4.93 16.01
CA ASN A 122 8.45 -5.45 16.90
C ASN A 122 9.53 -6.23 16.14
N PHE A 123 9.16 -7.01 15.11
CA PHE A 123 10.12 -7.75 14.30
C PHE A 123 10.90 -6.87 13.32
N LEU A 124 10.30 -5.81 12.80
CA LEU A 124 11.01 -4.81 11.97
C LEU A 124 12.05 -4.01 12.77
N ASP A 125 11.89 -3.92 14.09
CA ASP A 125 12.87 -3.28 14.98
C ASP A 125 14.01 -4.25 15.39
N THR A 126 14.00 -5.49 14.89
CA THR A 126 15.05 -6.49 15.09
C THR A 126 15.73 -6.80 13.76
N ASP A 127 17.04 -7.10 13.76
CA ASP A 127 17.79 -7.55 12.57
C ASP A 127 17.43 -9.02 12.21
N LEU A 128 16.16 -9.25 11.90
CA LEU A 128 15.60 -10.56 11.54
C LEU A 128 15.59 -10.82 10.02
N TYR A 129 16.15 -9.87 9.26
CA TYR A 129 16.37 -9.89 7.82
C TYR A 129 17.87 -9.73 7.51
#